data_AF-A0A958AAZ9-F1
#
_entry.id   AF-A0A958AAZ9-F1
#
_cell.length_a   1.000
_cell.length_b   1.000
_cell.length_c   1.000
_cell.angle_alpha   90.00
_cell.angle_beta   90.00
_cell.angle_gamma   90.00
#
_symmetry.space_group_name_H-M   'P 1'
#
loop_
_entity.id
_entity.type
_entity.pdbx_description
1 polymer ?
#
loop_
_entity_poly.entity_id
_entity_poly.type
_entity_poly.pdbx_seq_one_letter_code
_entity_poly.pdbx_strand_id
1 'polypeptide(L)'
;MMNPDHFYQQIAKLAALSPYDRYARLGRFHTDLVLRYLDVIRPLDAEEAGEVSSSGRPISQIIAEVAEWERFTIAAAGEIICGVQWPQMMNLAGYLDSEGQPRCFDSVDNFKSYLQKKYLSSSWAEIRDLALHTATALHTLFTQPTLLSPDTLQKTRKHEWLLPNGLKVTLPVGWYLWMTTIEREATTYATELNWLK
;
A
#
# COMPACT_ATOMS: atom_id res chain seq x y z
N MET A 1 11.14 -16.55 -2.43
CA MET A 1 11.00 -15.07 -2.37
C MET A 1 10.66 -14.63 -3.77
N MET A 2 9.66 -13.76 -4.00
CA MET A 2 9.63 -13.13 -5.32
C MET A 2 10.83 -12.20 -5.38
N ASN A 3 11.78 -12.52 -6.26
CA ASN A 3 12.96 -11.68 -6.46
C ASN A 3 12.48 -10.23 -6.74
N PRO A 4 12.98 -9.20 -6.02
CA PRO A 4 12.61 -7.81 -6.24
C PRO A 4 12.72 -7.39 -7.71
N ASP A 5 13.76 -7.83 -8.42
CA ASP A 5 13.91 -7.53 -9.85
C ASP A 5 12.78 -8.15 -10.68
N HIS A 6 12.35 -9.36 -10.33
CA HIS A 6 11.22 -10.02 -10.96
C HIS A 6 9.91 -9.28 -10.66
N PHE A 7 9.72 -8.78 -9.43
CA PHE A 7 8.58 -7.93 -9.08
C PHE A 7 8.54 -6.67 -9.95
N TYR A 8 9.64 -5.91 -10.02
CA TYR A 8 9.67 -4.67 -10.80
C TYR A 8 9.56 -4.91 -12.31
N GLN A 9 10.05 -6.04 -12.83
CA GLN A 9 9.78 -6.46 -14.20
C GLN A 9 8.29 -6.75 -14.44
N GLN A 10 7.58 -7.37 -13.49
CA GLN A 10 6.14 -7.56 -13.59
C GLN A 10 5.38 -6.24 -13.56
N ILE A 11 5.76 -5.31 -12.68
CA ILE A 11 5.17 -3.96 -12.64
C ILE A 11 5.34 -3.25 -13.97
N ALA A 12 6.55 -3.25 -14.55
CA ALA A 12 6.79 -2.64 -15.86
C ALA A 12 5.94 -3.29 -16.97
N LYS A 13 5.80 -4.62 -16.97
CA LYS A 13 4.93 -5.35 -17.91
C LYS A 13 3.45 -4.98 -17.73
N LEU A 14 2.96 -4.88 -16.50
CA LEU A 14 1.59 -4.49 -16.21
C LEU A 14 1.30 -3.05 -16.62
N ALA A 15 2.27 -2.14 -16.41
CA ALA A 15 2.15 -0.75 -16.82
C ALA A 15 2.03 -0.59 -18.35
N ALA A 16 2.64 -1.48 -19.13
CA ALA A 16 2.56 -1.44 -20.60
C ALA A 16 1.21 -1.95 -21.18
N LEU A 17 0.34 -2.56 -20.37
CA LEU A 17 -0.95 -3.08 -20.82
C LEU A 17 -1.98 -1.99 -21.09
N SER A 18 -3.04 -2.34 -21.82
CA SER A 18 -4.26 -1.52 -21.92
C SER A 18 -4.87 -1.30 -20.51
N PRO A 19 -5.64 -0.21 -20.28
CA PRO A 19 -6.23 0.04 -18.97
C PRO A 19 -7.07 -1.13 -18.42
N TYR A 20 -7.86 -1.78 -19.27
CA TYR A 20 -8.73 -2.89 -18.88
C TYR A 20 -7.95 -4.18 -18.62
N ASP A 21 -6.95 -4.50 -19.46
CA ASP A 21 -6.08 -5.66 -19.21
C ASP A 21 -5.23 -5.47 -17.96
N ARG A 22 -4.73 -4.25 -17.75
CA ARG A 22 -3.98 -3.86 -16.55
C ARG A 22 -4.86 -4.04 -15.31
N TYR A 23 -6.09 -3.54 -15.33
CA TYR A 23 -7.05 -3.69 -14.23
C TYR A 23 -7.29 -5.15 -13.88
N ALA A 24 -7.62 -5.98 -14.87
CA ALA A 24 -7.93 -7.39 -14.65
C ALA A 24 -6.72 -8.17 -14.10
N ARG A 25 -5.50 -7.88 -14.58
CA ARG A 25 -4.30 -8.55 -14.10
C ARG A 25 -3.85 -8.06 -12.73
N LEU A 26 -3.88 -6.74 -12.49
CA LEU A 26 -3.61 -6.18 -11.16
C LEU A 26 -4.64 -6.67 -10.14
N GLY A 27 -5.91 -6.76 -10.51
CA GLY A 27 -6.96 -7.23 -9.61
C GLY A 27 -6.74 -8.66 -9.14
N ARG A 28 -6.38 -9.57 -10.04
CA ARG A 28 -6.00 -10.95 -9.67
C ARG A 28 -4.75 -10.96 -8.78
N PHE A 29 -3.72 -10.21 -9.17
CA PHE A 29 -2.47 -10.18 -8.41
C PHE A 29 -2.65 -9.62 -6.99
N HIS A 30 -3.41 -8.53 -6.85
CA HIS A 30 -3.77 -7.95 -5.56
C HIS A 30 -4.62 -8.91 -4.72
N THR A 31 -5.53 -9.66 -5.35
CA THR A 31 -6.33 -10.68 -4.65
C THR A 31 -5.47 -11.77 -4.06
N ASP A 32 -4.52 -12.31 -4.83
CA ASP A 32 -3.62 -13.35 -4.35
C ASP A 32 -2.72 -12.85 -3.21
N LEU A 33 -2.26 -11.60 -3.28
CA LEU A 33 -1.42 -10.99 -2.25
C LEU A 33 -2.21 -10.70 -0.97
N VAL A 34 -3.38 -10.06 -1.07
CA VAL A 34 -4.18 -9.71 0.10
C VAL A 34 -4.64 -10.96 0.84
N LEU A 35 -5.00 -12.04 0.14
CA LEU A 35 -5.40 -13.29 0.81
C LEU A 35 -4.24 -13.87 1.64
N ARG A 36 -3.03 -13.92 1.06
CA ARG A 36 -1.83 -14.37 1.79
C ARG A 36 -1.50 -13.45 2.97
N TYR A 37 -1.61 -12.15 2.76
CA TYR A 37 -1.41 -11.16 3.82
C TYR A 37 -2.36 -11.41 4.99
N LEU A 38 -3.65 -11.52 4.71
CA LEU A 38 -4.67 -11.76 5.74
C LEU A 38 -4.47 -13.10 6.45
N ASP A 39 -4.08 -14.16 5.73
CA ASP A 39 -3.82 -15.48 6.31
C ASP A 39 -2.62 -15.50 7.26
N VAL A 40 -1.64 -14.60 7.07
CA VAL A 40 -0.48 -14.46 7.97
C VAL A 40 -0.79 -13.55 9.15
N ILE A 41 -1.47 -12.42 8.93
CA ILE A 41 -1.72 -11.44 9.99
C ILE A 41 -2.77 -11.90 10.99
N ARG A 42 -3.81 -12.61 10.55
CA ARG A 42 -4.90 -13.08 11.42
C ARG A 42 -4.42 -13.95 12.59
N PRO A 43 -3.61 -15.00 12.38
CA PRO A 43 -3.19 -15.88 13.48
C PRO A 43 -2.09 -15.29 14.35
N LEU A 44 -1.35 -14.29 13.88
CA LEU A 44 -0.21 -13.71 14.59
C LEU A 44 -0.63 -13.18 15.96
N ASP A 45 0.06 -13.63 17.02
CA ASP A 45 -0.20 -13.19 18.38
C ASP A 45 0.67 -11.99 18.81
N ALA A 46 0.48 -11.51 20.04
CA ALA A 46 1.19 -10.33 20.54
C ALA A 46 2.68 -10.59 20.83
N GLU A 47 3.07 -11.82 21.12
CA GLU A 47 4.46 -12.21 21.35
C GLU A 47 5.20 -12.23 20.00
N GLU A 48 4.64 -12.91 19.01
CA GLU A 48 5.18 -12.97 17.65
C GLU A 48 5.23 -11.57 17.01
N ALA A 49 4.18 -10.76 17.16
CA ALA A 49 4.17 -9.38 16.66
C ALA A 49 5.16 -8.46 17.40
N GLY A 50 5.62 -8.86 18.59
CA GLY A 50 6.64 -8.16 19.36
C GLY A 50 8.07 -8.51 18.93
N GLU A 51 8.27 -9.60 18.16
CA GLU A 51 9.59 -10.01 17.71
C GLU A 51 10.26 -8.95 16.84
N VAL A 52 11.57 -8.79 17.03
CA VAL A 52 12.38 -7.85 16.26
C VAL A 52 12.67 -8.44 14.89
N SER A 53 12.21 -7.73 13.86
CA SER A 53 12.40 -8.10 12.47
C SER A 53 13.85 -7.87 12.00
N SER A 54 14.13 -8.25 10.75
CA SER A 54 15.42 -7.98 10.09
C SER A 54 15.76 -6.49 9.99
N SER A 55 14.75 -5.61 10.05
CA SER A 55 14.90 -4.15 10.05
C SER A 55 15.29 -3.57 11.43
N GLY A 56 15.38 -4.39 12.47
CA GLY A 56 15.65 -3.95 13.84
C GLY A 56 14.44 -3.35 14.56
N ARG A 57 13.24 -3.49 13.99
CA ARG A 57 11.97 -3.00 14.57
C ARG A 57 11.03 -4.16 14.88
N PRO A 58 10.14 -4.01 15.87
CA PRO A 58 9.08 -4.99 16.10
C PRO A 58 8.21 -5.20 14.85
N ILE A 59 7.80 -6.44 14.59
CA ILE A 59 6.92 -6.80 13.48
C ILE A 59 5.63 -5.95 13.47
N SER A 60 5.04 -5.74 14.65
CA SER A 60 3.87 -4.87 14.86
C SER A 60 4.06 -3.45 14.32
N GLN A 61 5.24 -2.84 14.48
CA GLN A 61 5.49 -1.49 13.97
C GLN A 61 5.54 -1.44 12.44
N ILE A 62 6.05 -2.50 11.81
CA ILE A 62 6.11 -2.61 10.34
C ILE A 62 4.70 -2.77 9.78
N ILE A 63 3.89 -3.62 10.41
CA ILE A 63 2.49 -3.83 10.05
C ILE A 63 1.69 -2.53 10.19
N ALA A 64 1.87 -1.81 11.31
CA ALA A 64 1.23 -0.53 11.53
C ALA A 64 1.64 0.52 10.48
N GLU A 65 2.92 0.58 10.12
CA GLU A 65 3.41 1.52 9.12
C GLU A 65 2.75 1.29 7.75
N VAL A 66 2.67 0.03 7.31
CA VAL A 66 2.08 -0.28 6.00
C VAL A 66 0.56 -0.10 6.02
N ALA A 67 -0.13 -0.48 7.09
CA ALA A 67 -1.57 -0.24 7.24
C ALA A 67 -1.92 1.26 7.17
N GLU A 68 -1.06 2.14 7.70
CA GLU A 68 -1.25 3.58 7.62
C GLU A 68 -0.98 4.17 6.25
N TRP A 69 0.00 3.60 5.54
CA TRP A 69 0.22 3.88 4.14
C TRP A 69 -0.99 3.49 3.29
N GLU A 70 -1.59 2.33 3.54
CA GLU A 70 -2.82 1.89 2.90
C GLU A 70 -3.98 2.83 3.23
N ARG A 71 -4.15 3.22 4.51
CA ARG A 71 -5.18 4.19 4.92
C ARG A 71 -5.03 5.53 4.21
N PHE A 72 -3.80 5.99 4.00
CA PHE A 72 -3.53 7.21 3.23
C PHE A 72 -3.90 7.02 1.75
N THR A 73 -3.59 5.86 1.16
CA THR A 73 -4.00 5.51 -0.21
C THR A 73 -5.54 5.43 -0.33
N ILE A 74 -6.26 4.94 0.67
CA ILE A 74 -7.73 4.93 0.70
C ILE A 74 -8.27 6.36 0.56
N ALA A 75 -7.71 7.32 1.31
CA ALA A 75 -8.10 8.73 1.19
C ALA A 75 -7.83 9.27 -0.22
N ALA A 76 -6.64 8.97 -0.78
CA ALA A 76 -6.29 9.36 -2.15
C ALA A 76 -7.22 8.73 -3.21
N ALA A 77 -7.63 7.48 -3.01
CA ALA A 77 -8.62 6.83 -3.88
C ALA A 77 -9.98 7.53 -3.81
N GLY A 78 -10.41 7.96 -2.62
CA GLY A 78 -11.60 8.80 -2.45
C GLY A 78 -11.51 10.12 -3.22
N GLU A 79 -10.37 10.82 -3.16
CA GLU A 79 -10.12 12.02 -3.97
C GLU A 79 -10.23 11.73 -5.48
N ILE A 80 -9.64 10.62 -5.95
CA ILE A 80 -9.69 10.21 -7.35
C ILE A 80 -11.12 9.89 -7.80
N ILE A 81 -11.93 9.22 -6.96
CA ILE A 81 -13.35 8.95 -7.23
C ILE A 81 -14.12 10.26 -7.40
N CYS A 82 -13.78 11.30 -6.62
CA CYS A 82 -14.32 12.64 -6.75
C CYS A 82 -13.73 13.46 -7.92
N GLY A 83 -12.88 12.87 -8.77
CA GLY A 83 -12.33 13.49 -9.97
C GLY A 83 -11.01 14.25 -9.76
N VAL A 84 -10.38 14.15 -8.58
CA VAL A 84 -9.06 14.76 -8.34
C VAL A 84 -8.00 13.98 -9.13
N GLN A 85 -7.31 14.68 -10.04
CA GLN A 85 -6.31 14.06 -10.91
C GLN A 85 -4.93 13.88 -10.26
N TRP A 86 -4.69 14.57 -9.15
CA TRP A 86 -3.44 14.55 -8.38
C TRP A 86 -3.78 14.60 -6.88
N PRO A 87 -4.07 13.46 -6.23
CA PRO A 87 -4.47 13.40 -4.83
C PRO A 87 -3.36 13.95 -3.91
N GLN A 88 -3.75 14.46 -2.74
CA GLN A 88 -2.83 15.16 -1.83
C GLN A 88 -1.69 14.29 -1.32
N MET A 89 -1.92 12.97 -1.23
CA MET A 89 -0.88 11.98 -0.87
C MET A 89 0.36 12.08 -1.75
N MET A 90 0.24 12.50 -3.02
CA MET A 90 1.38 12.70 -3.92
C MET A 90 2.35 13.79 -3.46
N ASN A 91 1.90 14.66 -2.54
CA ASN A 91 2.71 15.69 -1.91
C ASN A 91 2.86 15.44 -0.40
N LEU A 92 2.62 14.20 0.07
CA LEU A 92 2.63 13.82 1.49
C LEU A 92 1.71 14.70 2.36
N ALA A 93 0.58 15.11 1.80
CA ALA A 93 -0.41 15.97 2.44
C ALA A 93 -1.80 15.31 2.51
N GLY A 94 -2.66 15.80 3.40
CA GLY A 94 -4.04 15.30 3.53
C GLY A 94 -4.16 13.98 4.30
N TYR A 95 -3.10 13.54 4.97
CA TYR A 95 -3.18 12.42 5.90
C TYR A 95 -4.06 12.80 7.09
N LEU A 96 -5.10 12.03 7.40
CA LEU A 96 -5.96 12.29 8.55
C LEU A 96 -5.44 11.51 9.76
N ASP A 97 -5.14 12.17 10.88
CA ASP A 97 -4.78 11.46 12.11
C ASP A 97 -5.98 10.79 12.81
N SER A 98 -5.80 10.27 14.02
CA SER A 98 -6.86 9.61 14.80
C SER A 98 -8.00 10.55 15.21
N GLU A 99 -7.76 11.87 15.20
CA GLU A 99 -8.75 12.91 15.50
C GLU A 99 -9.40 13.45 14.22
N GLY A 100 -9.06 12.88 13.06
CA GLY A 100 -9.51 13.34 11.76
C GLY A 100 -8.85 14.65 11.31
N GLN A 101 -7.77 15.09 11.96
CA GLN A 101 -7.09 16.32 11.59
C GLN A 101 -6.12 16.07 10.42
N PRO A 102 -6.15 16.91 9.37
CA PRO A 102 -5.23 16.78 8.25
C PRO A 102 -3.79 17.12 8.68
N ARG A 103 -2.84 16.32 8.21
CA ARG A 103 -1.40 16.49 8.40
C ARG A 103 -0.70 16.56 7.05
N CYS A 104 0.41 17.29 7.05
CA CYS A 104 1.36 17.35 5.95
C CYS A 104 2.74 16.95 6.47
N PHE A 105 3.52 16.28 5.62
CA PHE A 105 4.87 15.85 5.95
C PHE A 105 5.83 16.31 4.88
N ASP A 106 6.98 16.84 5.28
CA ASP A 106 7.99 17.35 4.34
C ASP A 106 8.77 16.21 3.65
N SER A 107 8.74 15.01 4.22
CA SER A 107 9.42 13.83 3.69
C SER A 107 8.77 12.52 4.13
N VAL A 108 9.09 11.44 3.42
CA VAL A 108 8.71 10.08 3.81
C VAL A 108 9.25 9.72 5.20
N ASP A 109 10.45 10.18 5.55
CA ASP A 109 11.06 9.89 6.86
C ASP A 109 10.35 10.63 8.00
N ASN A 110 9.88 11.86 7.76
CA ASN A 110 9.03 12.58 8.71
C ASN A 110 7.71 11.82 8.94
N PHE A 111 7.09 11.32 7.88
CA PHE A 111 5.87 10.50 8.00
C PHE A 111 6.12 9.21 8.79
N LYS A 112 7.17 8.45 8.44
CA LYS A 112 7.56 7.22 9.18
C LYS A 112 7.84 7.49 10.65
N SER A 113 8.56 8.57 10.94
CA SER A 113 8.87 8.98 12.33
C SER A 113 7.61 9.33 13.11
N TYR A 114 6.63 9.99 12.47
CA TYR A 114 5.33 10.25 13.07
C TYR A 114 4.58 8.94 13.38
N LEU A 115 4.54 7.99 12.43
CA LEU A 115 3.88 6.70 12.62
C LEU A 115 4.54 5.88 13.73
N GLN A 116 5.88 5.82 13.78
CA GLN A 116 6.60 5.13 14.86
C GLN A 116 6.15 5.63 16.23
N LYS A 117 6.11 6.96 16.43
CA LYS A 117 5.64 7.57 17.68
C LYS A 117 4.18 7.24 17.98
N LYS A 118 3.31 7.28 16.96
CA LYS A 118 1.87 6.99 17.08
C LYS A 118 1.63 5.59 17.66
N TYR A 119 2.39 4.59 17.19
CA TYR A 119 2.17 3.19 17.57
C TYR A 119 3.04 2.68 18.73
N LEU A 120 3.84 3.53 19.37
CA LEU A 120 4.63 3.11 20.55
C LEU A 120 3.75 2.59 21.70
N SER A 121 2.50 3.04 21.78
CA SER A 121 1.57 2.72 22.88
C SER A 121 0.34 1.93 22.44
N SER A 122 0.21 1.63 21.15
CA SER A 122 -0.92 0.88 20.63
C SER A 122 -0.79 -0.60 20.98
N SER A 123 -1.92 -1.22 21.29
CA SER A 123 -1.99 -2.66 21.47
C SER A 123 -1.83 -3.39 20.13
N TRP A 124 -1.34 -4.63 20.18
CA TRP A 124 -1.31 -5.49 18.99
C TRP A 124 -2.70 -5.67 18.37
N ALA A 125 -3.75 -5.80 19.19
CA ALA A 125 -5.12 -5.94 18.70
C ALA A 125 -5.55 -4.75 17.82
N GLU A 126 -5.28 -3.52 18.24
CA GLU A 126 -5.60 -2.31 17.46
C GLU A 126 -4.82 -2.24 16.14
N ILE A 127 -3.52 -2.59 16.17
CA ILE A 127 -2.67 -2.61 14.98
C ILE A 127 -3.16 -3.68 13.99
N ARG A 128 -3.44 -4.89 14.48
CA ARG A 128 -3.94 -6.00 13.67
C ARG A 128 -5.28 -5.64 13.04
N ASP A 129 -6.21 -5.11 13.82
CA ASP A 129 -7.53 -4.72 13.31
C ASP A 129 -7.39 -3.64 12.24
N LEU A 130 -6.59 -2.59 12.48
CA LEU A 130 -6.31 -1.58 11.47
C LEU A 130 -5.81 -2.20 10.17
N ALA A 131 -4.82 -3.08 10.25
CA ALA A 131 -4.16 -3.66 9.10
C ALA A 131 -5.08 -4.60 8.29
N LEU A 132 -5.88 -5.42 8.98
CA LEU A 132 -6.89 -6.27 8.32
C LEU A 132 -7.97 -5.44 7.62
N HIS A 133 -8.42 -4.36 8.26
CA HIS A 133 -9.44 -3.47 7.70
C HIS A 133 -8.91 -2.68 6.49
N THR A 134 -7.72 -2.08 6.59
CA THR A 134 -7.15 -1.27 5.50
C THR A 134 -6.84 -2.11 4.28
N ALA A 135 -6.22 -3.29 4.45
CA ALA A 135 -5.91 -4.18 3.35
C ALA A 135 -7.18 -4.64 2.61
N THR A 136 -8.22 -5.04 3.36
CA THR A 136 -9.51 -5.46 2.78
C THR A 136 -10.23 -4.30 2.07
N ALA A 137 -10.25 -3.12 2.69
CA ALA A 137 -10.90 -1.95 2.11
C ALA A 137 -10.19 -1.48 0.83
N LEU A 138 -8.86 -1.45 0.84
CA LEU A 138 -8.06 -1.01 -0.29
C LEU A 138 -8.13 -2.01 -1.45
N HIS A 139 -8.10 -3.31 -1.17
CA HIS A 139 -8.40 -4.36 -2.15
C HIS A 139 -9.77 -4.17 -2.78
N THR A 140 -10.80 -3.99 -1.97
CA THR A 140 -12.18 -3.79 -2.45
C THR A 140 -12.27 -2.54 -3.34
N LEU A 141 -11.70 -1.42 -2.92
CA LEU A 141 -11.71 -0.17 -3.68
C LEU A 141 -11.11 -0.35 -5.07
N PHE A 142 -9.93 -0.98 -5.17
CA PHE A 142 -9.24 -1.11 -6.44
C PHE A 142 -9.73 -2.26 -7.33
N THR A 143 -10.41 -3.26 -6.78
CA THR A 143 -10.86 -4.45 -7.55
C THR A 143 -12.34 -4.42 -7.93
N GLN A 144 -13.13 -3.52 -7.34
CA GLN A 144 -14.53 -3.32 -7.69
C GLN A 144 -14.68 -2.14 -8.68
N PRO A 145 -14.97 -2.41 -9.96
CA PRO A 145 -14.99 -1.36 -10.98
C PRO A 145 -16.13 -0.35 -10.80
N THR A 146 -17.15 -0.70 -10.00
CA THR A 146 -18.23 0.21 -9.58
C THR A 146 -17.78 1.25 -8.55
N LEU A 147 -16.71 0.99 -7.81
CA LEU A 147 -16.10 1.93 -6.87
C LEU A 147 -15.00 2.75 -7.55
N LEU A 148 -14.05 2.06 -8.19
CA LEU A 148 -12.92 2.70 -8.88
C LEU A 148 -12.63 1.99 -10.19
N SER A 149 -13.10 2.56 -11.29
CA SER A 149 -13.02 1.96 -12.62
C SER A 149 -11.64 2.19 -13.29
N PRO A 150 -11.28 1.35 -14.29
CA PRO A 150 -10.09 1.59 -15.11
C PRO A 150 -10.04 2.99 -15.73
N ASP A 151 -11.20 3.50 -16.16
CA ASP A 151 -11.30 4.83 -16.77
C ASP A 151 -11.03 5.95 -15.76
N THR A 152 -11.52 5.81 -14.53
CA THR A 152 -11.26 6.77 -13.45
C THR A 152 -9.77 6.80 -13.11
N LEU A 153 -9.13 5.62 -12.97
CA LEU A 153 -7.68 5.53 -12.77
C LEU A 153 -6.90 6.18 -13.92
N GLN A 154 -7.35 5.96 -15.16
CA GLN A 154 -6.72 6.47 -16.38
C GLN A 154 -6.82 7.99 -16.54
N LYS A 155 -7.84 8.64 -15.95
CA LYS A 155 -8.06 10.10 -16.03
C LYS A 155 -7.14 10.92 -15.13
N THR A 156 -6.46 10.29 -14.18
CA THR A 156 -5.47 10.98 -13.32
C THR A 156 -4.27 11.47 -14.12
N ARG A 157 -3.53 12.44 -13.57
CA ARG A 157 -2.32 12.99 -14.21
C ARG A 157 -1.24 11.92 -14.28
N LYS A 158 -0.41 11.94 -15.34
CA LYS A 158 0.75 11.05 -15.47
C LYS A 158 1.84 11.38 -14.45
N HIS A 159 2.44 10.34 -13.88
CA HIS A 159 3.58 10.39 -12.99
C HIS A 159 4.71 9.52 -13.58
N GLU A 160 5.95 10.02 -13.51
CA GLU A 160 7.15 9.24 -13.84
C GLU A 160 7.66 8.56 -12.57
N TRP A 161 7.72 7.24 -12.61
CA TRP A 161 8.22 6.40 -11.52
C TRP A 161 9.51 5.70 -11.95
N LEU A 162 10.59 6.01 -11.23
CA LEU A 162 11.87 5.29 -11.35
C LEU A 162 11.84 4.06 -10.43
N LEU A 163 11.84 2.87 -11.03
CA LEU A 163 11.88 1.60 -10.31
C LEU A 163 13.29 1.33 -9.76
N PRO A 164 13.44 0.56 -8.66
CA PRO A 164 14.75 0.24 -8.08
C PRO A 164 15.73 -0.47 -9.02
N ASN A 165 15.23 -1.20 -10.03
CA ASN A 165 16.06 -1.82 -11.06
C ASN A 165 16.47 -0.85 -12.20
N GLY A 166 16.23 0.45 -12.03
CA GLY A 166 16.60 1.51 -12.99
C GLY A 166 15.60 1.71 -14.14
N LEU A 167 14.57 0.86 -14.26
CA LEU A 167 13.52 1.06 -15.26
C LEU A 167 12.68 2.29 -14.93
N LYS A 168 12.26 3.03 -15.97
CA LYS A 168 11.33 4.15 -15.85
C LYS A 168 9.97 3.76 -16.39
N VAL A 169 8.93 4.02 -15.61
CA VAL A 169 7.54 3.81 -16.01
C VAL A 169 6.80 5.13 -15.92
N THR A 170 6.04 5.48 -16.96
CA THR A 170 5.14 6.64 -16.92
C THR A 170 3.70 6.17 -16.99
N LEU A 171 2.93 6.42 -15.95
CA LEU A 171 1.53 6.00 -15.84
C LEU A 171 0.70 7.02 -15.05
N PRO A 172 -0.63 7.06 -15.24
CA PRO A 172 -1.51 7.87 -14.40
C PRO A 172 -1.36 7.54 -12.91
N VAL A 173 -1.44 8.57 -12.04
CA VAL A 173 -1.27 8.45 -10.58
C VAL A 173 -2.17 7.37 -9.97
N GLY A 174 -3.41 7.21 -10.43
CA GLY A 174 -4.30 6.17 -9.91
C GLY A 174 -3.72 4.77 -10.07
N TRP A 175 -3.08 4.48 -11.20
CA TRP A 175 -2.40 3.19 -11.42
C TRP A 175 -1.13 3.07 -10.60
N TYR A 176 -0.36 4.17 -10.49
CA TYR A 176 0.84 4.22 -9.66
C TYR A 176 0.52 3.88 -8.21
N LEU A 177 -0.48 4.52 -7.60
CA LEU A 177 -0.88 4.29 -6.21
C LEU A 177 -1.27 2.84 -5.96
N TRP A 178 -2.03 2.23 -6.88
CA TRP A 178 -2.38 0.82 -6.77
C TRP A 178 -1.15 -0.08 -6.85
N MET A 179 -0.24 0.16 -7.81
CA MET A 179 0.98 -0.63 -7.94
C MET A 179 1.92 -0.48 -6.74
N THR A 180 2.05 0.70 -6.16
CA THR A 180 2.85 0.92 -4.94
C THR A 180 2.24 0.27 -3.69
N THR A 181 0.91 0.12 -3.66
CA THR A 181 0.23 -0.65 -2.59
C THR A 181 0.64 -2.11 -2.69
N ILE A 182 0.48 -2.70 -3.88
CA ILE A 182 0.87 -4.08 -4.18
C ILE A 182 2.37 -4.31 -3.90
N GLU A 183 3.23 -3.34 -4.20
CA GLU A 183 4.66 -3.41 -3.90
C GLU A 183 4.93 -3.51 -2.41
N ARG A 184 4.31 -2.65 -1.59
CA ARG A 184 4.46 -2.70 -0.13
C ARG A 184 4.01 -4.05 0.41
N GLU A 185 2.88 -4.55 -0.07
CA GLU A 185 2.38 -5.87 0.32
C GLU A 185 3.33 -7.00 -0.09
N ALA A 186 3.79 -6.98 -1.34
CA ALA A 186 4.60 -8.07 -1.91
C ALA A 186 6.06 -8.07 -1.46
N THR A 187 6.62 -6.92 -1.07
CA THR A 187 8.05 -6.79 -0.74
C THR A 187 8.29 -6.60 0.75
N THR A 188 7.55 -5.69 1.39
CA THR A 188 7.79 -5.35 2.80
C THR A 188 7.29 -6.49 3.68
N TYR A 189 6.07 -6.95 3.49
CA TYR A 189 5.54 -8.04 4.30
C TYR A 189 6.18 -9.39 3.98
N ALA A 190 6.43 -9.70 2.70
CA ALA A 190 7.08 -10.97 2.35
C ALA A 190 8.47 -11.13 2.97
N THR A 191 9.22 -10.03 3.09
CA THR A 191 10.56 -10.03 3.71
C THR A 191 10.45 -10.11 5.23
N GLU A 192 9.63 -9.26 5.84
CA GLU A 192 9.64 -9.08 7.29
C GLU A 192 8.82 -10.14 8.03
N LEU A 193 7.79 -10.70 7.41
CA LEU A 193 6.92 -11.73 7.99
C LEU A 193 7.32 -13.16 7.54
N ASN A 194 8.44 -13.30 6.85
CA ASN A 194 9.02 -14.58 6.45
C ASN A 194 8.02 -15.55 5.78
N TRP A 195 7.20 -15.03 4.86
CA TRP A 195 6.05 -15.67 4.19
C TRP A 195 6.31 -16.98 3.42
N LEU A 196 7.51 -17.55 3.49
CA LEU A 196 7.95 -18.67 2.66
C LEU A 196 8.66 -19.77 3.44
N LYS A 197 8.36 -19.90 4.73
CA LYS A 197 8.59 -21.16 5.45
C LYS A 197 7.43 -22.12 5.22
#